data_AF-A0A1X2HQ80-F1
#
_entry.id   AF-A0A1X2HQ80-F1
#
_cell.length_a   1.000
_cell.length_b   1.000
_cell.length_c   1.000
_cell.angle_alpha   90.00
_cell.angle_beta   90.00
_cell.angle_gamma   90.00
#
_symmetry.space_group_name_H-M   'P 1'
#
loop_
_entity.id
_entity.type
_entity.pdbx_description
1 polymer ?
#
loop_
_entity_poly.entity_id
_entity_poly.type
_entity_poly.pdbx_seq_one_letter_code
_entity_poly.pdbx_strand_id
1 'polypeptide(L)'
;MLSLRARRMWAVASRADMLAFTGVYYSVLGGAYSSLGKEKSFYAAKAGYLALRQIKLAQCLRDPILECKCWLYYAEDLIQLRRFKKADKIIARQNAFATHLQDTILLTMVQSVRDKREQGFQAMLAENNENKA
;
A
#
# COMPACT_ATOMS: atom_id res chain seq x y z
N MET A 1 13.83 -41.42 -9.40
CA MET A 1 12.64 -40.65 -9.81
C MET A 1 11.97 -40.11 -8.56
N LEU A 2 11.95 -38.79 -8.31
CA LEU A 2 11.31 -38.21 -7.11
C LEU A 2 9.81 -38.57 -7.08
N SER A 3 9.30 -38.90 -5.89
CA SER A 3 7.88 -39.25 -5.73
C SER A 3 6.98 -38.08 -6.14
N LEU A 4 5.77 -38.37 -6.62
CA LEU A 4 4.81 -37.34 -7.01
C LEU A 4 4.51 -36.36 -5.87
N ARG A 5 4.56 -36.84 -4.62
CA ARG A 5 4.44 -36.03 -3.39
C ARG A 5 5.61 -35.08 -3.21
N ALA A 6 6.85 -35.56 -3.39
CA ALA A 6 8.04 -34.72 -3.29
C ALA A 6 8.03 -33.60 -4.34
N ARG A 7 7.64 -33.89 -5.60
CA ARG A 7 7.52 -32.86 -6.64
C ARG A 7 6.47 -31.79 -6.31
N ARG A 8 5.32 -32.20 -5.76
CA ARG A 8 4.28 -31.26 -5.31
C ARG A 8 4.74 -30.39 -4.15
N MET A 9 5.42 -30.98 -3.17
CA MET A 9 5.98 -30.24 -2.04
C MET A 9 7.04 -29.23 -2.50
N TRP A 10 7.95 -29.63 -3.40
CA TRP A 10 8.93 -28.72 -3.99
C TRP A 10 8.25 -27.58 -4.76
N ALA A 11 7.24 -27.87 -5.58
CA ALA A 11 6.51 -26.82 -6.30
C ALA A 11 5.80 -25.82 -5.36
N VAL A 12 5.26 -26.29 -4.23
CA VAL A 12 4.65 -25.41 -3.21
C VAL A 12 5.72 -24.59 -2.49
N ALA A 13 6.83 -25.20 -2.08
CA ALA A 13 7.94 -24.51 -1.41
C ALA A 13 8.58 -23.44 -2.32
N SER A 14 8.89 -23.77 -3.57
CA SER A 14 9.44 -22.80 -4.53
C SER A 14 8.47 -21.66 -4.83
N ARG A 15 7.16 -21.92 -4.85
CA ARG A 15 6.15 -20.86 -4.97
C ARG A 15 6.12 -19.97 -3.75
N ALA A 16 6.13 -20.53 -2.54
CA ALA A 16 6.16 -19.76 -1.31
C ALA A 16 7.40 -18.85 -1.24
N ASP A 17 8.57 -19.37 -1.60
CA ASP A 17 9.83 -18.60 -1.63
C ASP A 17 9.79 -17.46 -2.66
N MET A 18 9.27 -17.72 -3.86
CA MET A 18 9.09 -16.69 -4.89
C MET A 18 8.11 -15.60 -4.45
N LEU A 19 7.03 -15.95 -3.76
CA LEU A 19 6.05 -15.00 -3.23
C LEU A 19 6.66 -14.16 -2.09
N ALA A 20 7.47 -14.76 -1.23
CA ALA A 20 8.20 -14.06 -0.18
C ALA A 20 9.21 -13.06 -0.77
N PHE A 21 10.04 -13.48 -1.72
CA PHE A 21 11.01 -12.62 -2.39
C PHE A 21 10.34 -11.45 -3.12
N THR A 22 9.28 -11.73 -3.88
CA THR A 22 8.53 -10.68 -4.59
C THR A 22 7.82 -9.72 -3.64
N GLY A 23 7.28 -10.22 -2.52
CA GLY A 23 6.70 -9.39 -1.46
C GLY A 23 7.71 -8.40 -0.87
N VAL A 24 8.90 -8.88 -0.52
CA VAL A 24 10.00 -8.04 0.01
C VAL A 24 10.47 -7.03 -1.04
N TYR A 25 10.66 -7.46 -2.29
CA TYR A 25 11.08 -6.59 -3.39
C TYR A 25 10.12 -5.41 -3.58
N TYR A 26 8.81 -5.69 -3.61
CA TYR A 26 7.81 -4.63 -3.74
C TYR A 26 7.75 -3.73 -2.52
N SER A 27 7.96 -4.24 -1.31
CA SER A 27 7.94 -3.43 -0.08
C SER A 27 9.12 -2.46 -0.03
N VAL A 28 10.33 -2.93 -0.35
CA VAL A 28 11.55 -2.09 -0.33
C VAL A 28 11.50 -1.03 -1.41
N LEU A 29 11.21 -1.42 -2.66
CA LEU A 29 11.12 -0.44 -3.75
C LEU A 29 9.91 0.48 -3.62
N GLY A 30 8.76 -0.04 -3.15
CA GLY A 30 7.58 0.76 -2.87
C GLY A 30 7.87 1.85 -1.83
N GLY A 31 8.52 1.49 -0.72
CA GLY A 31 8.95 2.45 0.30
C GLY A 31 9.93 3.50 -0.24
N ALA A 32 10.92 3.07 -1.03
CA ALA A 32 11.88 3.98 -1.66
C ALA A 32 11.19 4.96 -2.63
N TYR A 33 10.33 4.47 -3.52
CA TYR A 33 9.59 5.33 -4.45
C TYR A 33 8.59 6.24 -3.76
N SER A 34 7.90 5.78 -2.71
CA SER A 34 6.98 6.61 -1.94
C SER A 34 7.73 7.72 -1.20
N SER A 35 8.95 7.45 -0.73
CA SER A 35 9.82 8.45 -0.10
C SER A 35 10.24 9.52 -1.10
N LEU A 36 10.63 9.12 -2.32
CA LEU A 36 10.94 10.03 -3.44
C LEU A 36 9.69 10.74 -4.01
N GLY A 37 8.51 10.15 -3.81
CA GLY A 37 7.23 10.66 -4.28
C GLY A 37 6.79 11.96 -3.61
N LYS A 38 7.35 12.26 -2.43
CA LYS A 38 7.12 13.52 -1.70
C LYS A 38 7.58 14.75 -2.48
N GLU A 39 8.66 14.64 -3.26
CA GLU A 39 9.22 15.73 -4.06
C GLU A 39 8.78 15.66 -5.52
N LYS A 40 8.57 14.44 -6.05
CA LYS A 40 8.31 14.21 -7.47
C LYS A 40 7.14 13.25 -7.66
N SER A 41 6.03 13.77 -8.18
CA SER A 41 4.80 13.02 -8.47
C SER A 41 4.99 11.78 -9.35
N PHE A 42 6.00 11.78 -10.23
CA PHE A 42 6.35 10.62 -11.05
C PHE A 42 6.70 9.37 -10.21
N TYR A 43 7.43 9.55 -9.10
CA TYR A 43 7.80 8.43 -8.24
C TYR A 43 6.63 7.94 -7.40
N ALA A 44 5.73 8.84 -6.95
CA ALA A 44 4.48 8.47 -6.32
C ALA A 44 3.60 7.61 -7.25
N ALA A 45 3.54 7.92 -8.54
CA ALA A 45 2.82 7.11 -9.53
C ALA A 45 3.42 5.69 -9.67
N LYS A 46 4.75 5.57 -9.66
CA LYS A 46 5.43 4.26 -9.68
C LYS A 46 5.18 3.48 -8.38
N ALA A 47 5.27 4.12 -7.23
CA ALA A 47 4.95 3.50 -5.93
C ALA A 47 3.52 2.94 -5.94
N GLY A 48 2.55 3.74 -6.39
CA GLY A 48 1.16 3.31 -6.46
C GLY A 48 0.94 2.11 -7.40
N TYR A 49 1.68 2.03 -8.51
CA TYR A 49 1.65 0.87 -9.38
C TYR A 49 2.19 -0.41 -8.72
N LEU A 50 3.27 -0.29 -7.94
CA LEU A 50 3.81 -1.42 -7.17
C LEU A 50 2.84 -1.84 -6.05
N ALA A 51 2.22 -0.90 -5.35
CA ALA A 51 1.23 -1.18 -4.32
C ALA A 51 0.02 -1.96 -4.90
N LEU A 52 -0.45 -1.60 -6.09
CA LEU A 52 -1.51 -2.36 -6.79
C LEU A 52 -1.10 -3.81 -7.12
N ARG A 53 0.18 -4.04 -7.43
CA ARG A 53 0.70 -5.41 -7.62
C ARG A 53 0.75 -6.17 -6.30
N GLN A 54 1.12 -5.51 -5.20
CA GLN A 54 1.11 -6.12 -3.87
C GLN A 54 -0.30 -6.47 -3.40
N ILE A 55 -1.31 -5.64 -3.69
CA ILE A 55 -2.71 -5.95 -3.38
C ILE A 55 -3.14 -7.25 -4.09
N LYS A 56 -2.86 -7.38 -5.39
CA LYS A 56 -3.18 -8.61 -6.14
C LYS A 56 -2.46 -9.82 -5.56
N LEU A 57 -1.20 -9.65 -5.14
CA LEU A 57 -0.43 -10.70 -4.50
C LEU A 57 -1.05 -11.12 -3.16
N ALA A 58 -1.44 -10.17 -2.31
CA ALA A 58 -2.08 -10.43 -1.03
C ALA A 58 -3.43 -11.16 -1.20
N GLN A 59 -4.20 -10.78 -2.21
CA GLN A 59 -5.45 -11.47 -2.59
C GLN A 59 -5.19 -12.92 -3.04
N CYS A 60 -4.16 -13.14 -3.86
CA CYS A 60 -3.75 -14.50 -4.27
C CYS A 60 -3.31 -15.35 -3.08
N LEU A 61 -2.64 -14.74 -2.09
CA LEU A 61 -2.23 -15.37 -0.84
C LEU A 61 -3.40 -15.59 0.14
N ARG A 62 -4.55 -14.96 -0.11
CA ARG A 62 -5.69 -14.89 0.82
C ARG A 62 -5.31 -14.35 2.19
N ASP A 63 -4.42 -13.36 2.20
CA ASP A 63 -4.00 -12.65 3.42
C ASP A 63 -4.72 -11.29 3.50
N PRO A 64 -5.84 -11.20 4.24
CA PRO A 64 -6.63 -9.98 4.31
C PRO A 64 -5.94 -8.86 5.11
N ILE A 65 -5.02 -9.21 6.04
CA ILE A 65 -4.25 -8.24 6.81
C ILE A 65 -3.21 -7.59 5.91
N LEU A 66 -2.47 -8.40 5.15
CA LEU A 66 -1.52 -7.89 4.16
C LEU A 66 -2.23 -7.05 3.09
N GLU A 67 -3.38 -7.51 2.61
CA GLU A 67 -4.17 -6.74 1.64
C GLU A 67 -4.55 -5.35 2.20
N CYS A 68 -5.03 -5.29 3.44
CA CYS A 68 -5.35 -4.03 4.12
C CYS A 68 -4.15 -3.08 4.15
N LYS A 69 -2.96 -3.58 4.55
CA LYS A 69 -1.72 -2.79 4.57
C LYS A 69 -1.36 -2.25 3.18
N CYS A 70 -1.42 -3.09 2.16
CA CYS A 70 -1.11 -2.67 0.79
C CYS A 70 -2.10 -1.61 0.25
N TRP A 71 -3.37 -1.69 0.63
CA TRP A 71 -4.34 -0.63 0.32
C TRP A 71 -4.01 0.70 1.00
N LEU A 72 -3.52 0.67 2.24
CA LEU A 72 -3.09 1.88 2.95
C LEU A 72 -1.86 2.51 2.30
N TYR A 73 -0.89 1.73 1.85
CA TYR A 73 0.25 2.24 1.06
C TYR A 73 -0.21 2.87 -0.25
N TYR A 74 -1.13 2.23 -0.97
CA TYR A 74 -1.71 2.81 -2.18
C TYR A 74 -2.46 4.12 -1.91
N ALA A 75 -3.15 4.24 -0.77
CA ALA A 75 -3.80 5.47 -0.37
C ALA A 75 -2.79 6.60 -0.10
N GLU A 76 -1.64 6.30 0.50
CA GLU A 76 -0.55 7.25 0.69
C GLU A 76 -0.01 7.78 -0.65
N ASP A 77 0.22 6.89 -1.61
CA ASP A 77 0.67 7.30 -2.95
C ASP A 77 -0.39 8.17 -3.67
N LEU A 78 -1.68 7.90 -3.46
CA LEU A 78 -2.76 8.75 -3.98
C LEU A 78 -2.79 10.13 -3.32
N ILE A 79 -2.48 10.24 -2.04
CA ILE A 79 -2.36 11.52 -1.31
C ILE A 79 -1.22 12.35 -1.91
N GLN A 80 -0.07 11.74 -2.16
CA GLN A 80 1.07 12.40 -2.81
C GLN A 80 0.72 12.90 -4.22
N LEU A 81 -0.17 12.18 -4.93
CA LEU A 81 -0.70 12.58 -6.24
C LEU A 81 -1.88 13.57 -6.18
N ARG A 82 -2.21 14.12 -5.00
CA ARG A 82 -3.36 15.02 -4.73
C ARG A 82 -4.73 14.40 -5.07
N ARG A 83 -4.83 13.07 -5.09
CA ARG A 83 -6.06 12.32 -5.39
C ARG A 83 -6.84 12.00 -4.10
N PHE A 84 -7.07 13.01 -3.27
CA PHE A 84 -7.64 12.88 -1.92
C PHE A 84 -8.97 12.11 -1.88
N LYS A 85 -9.91 12.40 -2.80
CA LYS A 85 -11.22 11.72 -2.85
C LYS A 85 -11.12 10.20 -2.99
N LYS A 86 -10.10 9.70 -3.70
CA LYS A 86 -9.88 8.26 -3.87
C LYS A 86 -9.22 7.66 -2.63
N ALA A 87 -8.25 8.37 -2.04
CA ALA A 87 -7.62 7.98 -0.80
C ALA A 87 -8.64 7.86 0.35
N ASP A 88 -9.55 8.84 0.51
CA ASP A 88 -10.56 8.83 1.56
C ASP A 88 -11.47 7.60 1.51
N LYS A 89 -11.89 7.19 0.31
CA LYS A 89 -12.70 5.96 0.12
C LYS A 89 -11.95 4.72 0.57
N ILE A 90 -10.66 4.62 0.27
CA ILE A 90 -9.82 3.49 0.66
C ILE A 90 -9.63 3.50 2.18
N ILE A 91 -9.25 4.64 2.75
CA ILE A 91 -9.05 4.82 4.20
C ILE A 91 -10.31 4.44 4.97
N ALA A 92 -11.49 4.89 4.54
CA ALA A 92 -12.75 4.55 5.19
C ALA A 92 -13.02 3.03 5.19
N ARG A 93 -12.79 2.37 4.05
CA ARG A 93 -12.94 0.92 3.93
C ARG A 93 -11.97 0.16 4.82
N GLN A 94 -10.69 0.55 4.84
CA GLN A 94 -9.68 -0.12 5.65
C GLN A 94 -9.87 0.16 7.14
N ASN A 95 -10.35 1.35 7.52
CA ASN A 95 -10.73 1.64 8.90
C ASN A 95 -11.84 0.72 9.39
N ALA A 96 -12.91 0.55 8.61
CA ALA A 96 -14.02 -0.34 8.97
C ALA A 96 -13.53 -1.79 9.14
N PHE A 97 -12.66 -2.26 8.24
CA PHE A 97 -12.04 -3.58 8.34
C PHE A 97 -11.17 -3.72 9.60
N ALA A 98 -10.28 -2.77 9.86
CA ALA A 98 -9.41 -2.78 11.03
C ALA A 98 -10.18 -2.72 12.36
N THR A 99 -11.24 -1.90 12.43
CA THR A 99 -12.13 -1.82 13.60
C THR A 99 -12.85 -3.14 13.84
N HIS A 100 -13.36 -3.78 12.78
CA HIS A 100 -14.01 -5.09 12.90
C HIS A 100 -13.04 -6.16 13.41
N LEU A 101 -11.78 -6.14 12.97
CA LEU A 101 -10.74 -7.07 13.42
C LEU A 101 -10.19 -6.74 14.81
N GLN A 102 -10.45 -5.54 15.34
CA GLN A 102 -9.83 -5.00 16.56
C GLN A 102 -8.29 -4.99 16.50
N ASP A 103 -7.72 -4.87 15.30
CA ASP A 103 -6.28 -4.85 15.09
C ASP A 103 -5.72 -3.45 15.34
N THR A 104 -5.03 -3.29 16.47
CA THR A 104 -4.45 -2.01 16.91
C THR A 104 -3.35 -1.51 15.96
N ILE A 105 -2.63 -2.41 15.29
CA ILE A 105 -1.58 -2.04 14.35
C ILE A 105 -2.23 -1.48 13.07
N LEU A 106 -3.26 -2.13 12.54
CA LEU A 106 -3.96 -1.61 11.37
C LEU A 106 -4.66 -0.28 11.67
N LEU A 107 -5.22 -0.11 12.87
CA LEU A 107 -5.84 1.16 13.28
C LEU A 107 -4.81 2.29 13.38
N THR A 108 -3.63 2.03 13.93
CA THR A 108 -2.56 3.05 13.97
C THR A 108 -2.05 3.40 12.57
N MET A 109 -1.94 2.42 11.67
CA MET A 109 -1.60 2.68 10.26
C MET A 109 -2.66 3.52 9.56
N VAL A 110 -3.96 3.23 9.76
CA VAL A 110 -5.06 4.03 9.22
C VAL A 110 -4.98 5.47 9.70
N GLN A 111 -4.73 5.68 11.00
CA GLN A 111 -4.61 7.02 11.56
C GLN A 111 -3.42 7.78 10.95
N SER A 112 -2.26 7.14 10.83
CA SER A 112 -1.09 7.74 10.19
C SER A 112 -1.38 8.21 8.75
N VAL A 113 -2.10 7.41 7.96
CA VAL A 113 -2.47 7.78 6.59
C VAL A 113 -3.50 8.92 6.56
N ARG A 114 -4.43 8.96 7.53
CA ARG A 114 -5.37 10.09 7.69
C ARG A 114 -4.65 11.40 8.02
N ASP A 115 -3.67 11.35 8.92
CA ASP A 115 -2.91 12.54 9.30
C ASP A 115 -2.12 13.07 8.09
N LYS A 116 -1.49 12.18 7.32
CA LYS A 116 -0.81 12.54 6.05
C LYS A 116 -1.77 13.13 5.02
N ARG A 117 -3.00 12.58 4.91
CA ARG A 117 -4.04 13.10 4.03
C ARG A 117 -4.37 14.55 4.38
N GLU A 118 -4.58 14.83 5.66
CA GLU A 118 -4.94 16.17 6.11
C GLU A 118 -3.80 17.16 5.89
N GLN A 119 -2.56 16.80 6.25
CA GLN A 119 -1.37 17.59 5.97
C GLN A 119 -1.22 17.91 4.48
N GLY A 120 -1.39 16.90 3.61
CA GLY A 120 -1.32 17.09 2.16
C GLY A 120 -2.42 17.98 1.60
N PHE A 121 -3.62 17.94 2.18
CA PHE A 121 -4.72 18.81 1.79
C PHE A 121 -4.48 20.27 2.19
N GLN A 122 -4.00 20.51 3.41
CA GLN A 122 -3.65 21.85 3.88
C GLN A 122 -2.51 22.47 3.07
N ALA A 123 -1.47 21.69 2.74
CA ALA A 123 -0.39 22.15 1.86
C ALA A 123 -0.90 22.59 0.47
N MET A 124 -1.83 21.82 -0.11
CA MET A 124 -2.46 22.20 -1.39
C MET A 124 -3.26 23.51 -1.29
N LEU A 125 -3.96 23.76 -0.19
CA LEU A 125 -4.70 25.00 0.02
C LEU A 125 -3.76 26.20 0.17
N ALA A 126 -2.64 26.04 0.88
CA ALA A 126 -1.63 27.09 1.06
C ALA A 126 -1.03 27.53 -0.30
N GLU A 127 -0.59 26.58 -1.13
CA GLU A 127 -0.04 26.87 -2.47
C GLU A 127 -1.06 27.58 -3.38
N ASN A 128 -2.35 27.24 -3.28
CA ASN A 128 -3.39 27.88 -4.09
C ASN A 128 -3.68 29.31 -3.65
N ASN A 129 -3.40 29.66 -2.39
CA ASN A 129 -3.55 31.03 -1.88
C ASN A 129 -2.34 31.88 -2.24
N GLU A 130 -1.12 31.32 -2.19
CA GLU A 130 0.11 32.01 -2.63
C GLU A 130 0.09 32.32 -4.13
N ASN A 131 -0.41 31.42 -4.99
CA ASN A 131 -0.52 31.66 -6.43
C ASN A 131 -1.60 32.68 -6.83
N LYS A 132 -2.42 33.15 -5.86
CA LYS A 132 -3.47 34.16 -6.07
C LYS A 132 -3.12 35.53 -5.48
N ALA A 133 -2.06 35.61 -4.68
CA ALA A 133 -1.50 36.85 -4.12
C ALA A 133 -0.48 37.46 -5.09
#